data_AF-A0A968JSD4-F1
#
_entry.id   AF-A0A968JSD4-F1
#
_cell.length_a   1.000
_cell.length_b   1.000
_cell.length_c   1.000
_cell.angle_alpha   90.00
_cell.angle_beta   90.00
_cell.angle_gamma   90.00
#
_symmetry.space_group_name_H-M   'P 1'
#
loop_
_entity.id
_entity.type
_entity.pdbx_description
1 polymer ?
#
loop_
_entity_poly.entity_id
_entity_poly.type
_entity_poly.pdbx_seq_one_letter_code
_entity_poly.pdbx_strand_id
1 'polypeptide(L)'
;PLAVRFNDTDAKKIAGIPDSLLQAEEELRQDIRFYLTESLKEKSKKDGYDTLKVTRYETKHFASSRKLDSLIAFFETSFSDYYKLKYDNHTASVQEIQQNLDENTALVNYLVSDSSLFMAVVTNTTYSLEEVKTGPTFKNEVTEYYKSIKTADPESFTKLSHELYKKLIVPVNKHIKGKTRLVIIPDDMLYYVPFETLITRAPSGTGTPYSSLDYLINTYEITYHQSATLWAGATQKDRSGNELSFLGFAPVFDGEGSNGLIARQNKKIVDTTYHHLDYRSVTSDLEHFNPLPWSKDEVISISELFAQQNIPAKAYLYNEANEVNFKNNAADYSILHVSSHGFANDKEPVLSGIVFSQSDDSLSLEDGILYAGETIT
;
A
#
# COMPACT_ATOMS: atom_id res chain seq x y z
N PRO A 1 -13.78 -6.41 -7.66
CA PRO A 1 -13.59 -5.67 -6.38
C PRO A 1 -12.63 -6.44 -5.46
N LEU A 2 -11.72 -5.78 -4.74
CA LEU A 2 -10.80 -6.46 -3.81
C LEU A 2 -11.51 -7.29 -2.73
N ALA A 3 -12.74 -6.90 -2.34
CA ALA A 3 -13.63 -7.69 -1.47
C ALA A 3 -13.92 -9.11 -2.00
N VAL A 4 -14.06 -9.26 -3.32
CA VAL A 4 -14.28 -10.56 -3.97
C VAL A 4 -13.02 -11.44 -3.90
N ARG A 5 -11.82 -10.84 -3.81
CA ARG A 5 -10.55 -11.59 -3.75
C ARG A 5 -10.24 -12.11 -2.35
N PHE A 6 -10.62 -11.39 -1.29
CA PHE A 6 -10.38 -11.85 0.09
C PHE A 6 -11.22 -13.08 0.47
N ASN A 7 -12.43 -13.20 -0.09
CA ASN A 7 -13.29 -14.39 0.10
C ASN A 7 -12.83 -15.60 -0.74
N ASP A 8 -11.99 -15.38 -1.75
CA ASP A 8 -11.61 -16.39 -2.75
C ASP A 8 -10.74 -17.51 -2.13
N THR A 9 -9.75 -17.16 -1.29
CA THR A 9 -8.88 -18.16 -0.65
C THR A 9 -9.63 -19.05 0.34
N ASP A 10 -10.51 -18.48 1.14
CA ASP A 10 -11.30 -19.23 2.11
C ASP A 10 -12.39 -20.04 1.40
N ALA A 11 -13.01 -19.49 0.35
CA ALA A 11 -13.95 -20.19 -0.52
C ALA A 11 -13.33 -21.45 -1.15
N LYS A 12 -12.08 -21.35 -1.64
CA LYS A 12 -11.35 -22.48 -2.22
C LYS A 12 -11.09 -23.60 -1.22
N LYS A 13 -10.67 -23.24 0.00
CA LYS A 13 -10.44 -24.20 1.10
C LYS A 13 -11.74 -24.89 1.51
N ILE A 14 -12.81 -24.11 1.73
CA ILE A 14 -14.13 -24.63 2.14
C ILE A 14 -14.72 -25.54 1.05
N ALA A 15 -14.57 -25.17 -0.21
CA ALA A 15 -15.07 -25.95 -1.35
C ALA A 15 -14.25 -27.23 -1.65
N GLY A 16 -13.16 -27.48 -0.91
CA GLY A 16 -12.35 -28.68 -1.05
C GLY A 16 -11.63 -28.79 -2.40
N ILE A 17 -11.23 -27.66 -2.99
CA ILE A 17 -10.48 -27.67 -4.26
C ILE A 17 -9.11 -28.36 -4.01
N PRO A 18 -8.73 -29.37 -4.82
CA PRO A 18 -7.45 -30.05 -4.67
C PRO A 18 -6.24 -29.12 -4.71
N ASP A 19 -5.26 -29.37 -3.84
CA ASP A 19 -4.03 -28.57 -3.74
C ASP A 19 -3.28 -28.44 -5.07
N SER A 20 -3.29 -29.49 -5.90
CA SER A 20 -2.66 -29.45 -7.22
C SER A 20 -3.29 -28.41 -8.16
N LEU A 21 -4.60 -28.16 -8.02
CA LEU A 21 -5.30 -27.15 -8.80
C LEU A 21 -5.09 -25.75 -8.24
N LEU A 22 -4.99 -25.62 -6.91
CA LEU A 22 -4.63 -24.36 -6.25
C LEU A 22 -3.21 -23.94 -6.61
N GLN A 23 -2.28 -24.90 -6.65
CA GLN A 23 -0.91 -24.66 -7.11
C GLN A 23 -0.90 -24.23 -8.59
N ALA A 24 -1.63 -24.92 -9.46
CA ALA A 24 -1.71 -24.53 -10.87
C ALA A 24 -2.32 -23.12 -11.06
N GLU A 25 -3.28 -22.74 -10.22
CA GLU A 25 -3.83 -21.39 -10.20
C GLU A 25 -2.78 -20.36 -9.80
N GLU A 26 -2.04 -20.63 -8.73
CA GLU A 26 -0.98 -19.73 -8.24
C GLU A 26 0.14 -19.57 -9.27
N GLU A 27 0.58 -20.66 -9.91
CA GLU A 27 1.57 -20.61 -11.00
C GLU A 27 1.08 -19.74 -12.17
N LEU A 28 -0.20 -19.87 -12.56
CA LEU A 28 -0.78 -19.04 -13.62
C LEU A 28 -0.87 -17.56 -13.21
N ARG A 29 -1.18 -17.27 -11.95
CA ARG A 29 -1.20 -15.89 -11.44
C ARG A 29 0.21 -15.31 -11.40
N GLN A 30 1.21 -16.09 -10.98
CA GLN A 30 2.62 -15.71 -11.05
C GLN A 30 3.05 -15.37 -12.48
N ASP A 31 2.71 -16.23 -13.45
CA ASP A 31 2.98 -15.99 -14.87
C ASP A 31 2.32 -14.69 -15.36
N ILE A 32 1.02 -14.50 -15.09
CA ILE A 32 0.30 -13.28 -15.49
C ILE A 32 0.97 -12.04 -14.92
N ARG A 33 1.28 -12.04 -13.62
CA ARG A 33 1.95 -10.92 -12.94
C ARG A 33 3.31 -10.63 -13.57
N PHE A 34 4.14 -11.66 -13.71
CA PHE A 34 5.46 -11.57 -14.30
C PHE A 34 5.39 -10.98 -15.71
N TYR A 35 4.59 -11.55 -16.61
CA TYR A 35 4.52 -11.10 -18.00
C TYR A 35 3.88 -9.72 -18.16
N LEU A 36 2.92 -9.35 -17.31
CA LEU A 36 2.35 -7.99 -17.29
C LEU A 36 3.41 -6.97 -16.87
N THR A 37 4.05 -7.21 -15.72
CA THR A 37 5.10 -6.34 -15.18
C THR A 37 6.25 -6.18 -16.18
N GLU A 38 6.75 -7.28 -16.73
CA GLU A 38 7.83 -7.28 -17.73
C GLU A 38 7.45 -6.55 -19.03
N SER A 39 6.20 -6.68 -19.50
CA SER A 39 5.71 -5.94 -20.67
C SER A 39 5.70 -4.43 -20.41
N LEU A 40 5.21 -4.01 -19.24
CA LEU A 40 5.15 -2.60 -18.87
C LEU A 40 6.54 -2.01 -18.63
N LYS A 41 7.45 -2.76 -17.97
CA LYS A 41 8.88 -2.42 -17.83
C LYS A 41 9.56 -2.24 -19.19
N GLU A 42 9.29 -3.11 -20.16
CA GLU A 42 9.87 -3.00 -21.49
C GLU A 42 9.31 -1.76 -22.23
N LYS A 43 8.00 -1.51 -22.15
CA LYS A 43 7.34 -0.34 -22.77
C LYS A 43 7.75 1.00 -22.17
N SER A 44 8.19 1.04 -20.91
CA SER A 44 8.64 2.28 -20.27
C SER A 44 10.03 2.76 -20.75
N LYS A 45 10.69 2.02 -21.66
CA LYS A 45 12.00 2.40 -22.22
C LYS A 45 11.91 3.58 -23.20
N LYS A 46 12.63 4.65 -22.88
CA LYS A 46 12.75 5.92 -23.64
C LYS A 46 13.35 5.83 -25.07
N ASP A 47 14.16 4.82 -25.38
CA ASP A 47 14.92 4.76 -26.66
C ASP A 47 14.20 3.88 -27.70
N GLY A 48 12.88 3.71 -27.54
CA GLY A 48 12.13 2.61 -28.11
C GLY A 48 12.23 1.35 -27.25
N TYR A 49 11.30 0.44 -27.47
CA TYR A 49 11.22 -0.84 -26.79
C TYR A 49 11.27 -1.97 -27.81
N ASP A 50 11.76 -3.13 -27.40
CA ASP A 50 11.76 -4.31 -28.27
C ASP A 50 10.30 -4.79 -28.45
N THR A 51 9.72 -4.46 -29.59
CA THR A 51 8.34 -4.82 -29.94
C THR A 51 8.14 -6.33 -29.95
N LEU A 52 9.14 -7.12 -30.37
CA LEU A 52 9.04 -8.59 -30.34
C LEU A 52 9.04 -9.12 -28.91
N LYS A 53 9.86 -8.54 -28.03
CA LYS A 53 9.89 -8.90 -26.60
C LYS A 53 8.57 -8.53 -25.91
N VAL A 54 8.05 -7.33 -26.16
CA VAL A 54 6.72 -6.90 -25.68
C VAL A 54 5.63 -7.82 -26.19
N THR A 55 5.55 -8.06 -27.49
CA THR A 55 4.54 -8.96 -28.07
C THR A 55 4.64 -10.36 -27.49
N ARG A 56 5.86 -10.87 -27.23
CA ARG A 56 6.06 -12.16 -26.57
C ARG A 56 5.50 -12.17 -25.14
N TYR A 57 5.79 -11.14 -24.34
CA TYR A 57 5.25 -11.02 -22.99
C TYR A 57 3.73 -10.87 -22.99
N GLU A 58 3.18 -10.02 -23.85
CA GLU A 58 1.72 -9.85 -23.98
C GLU A 58 1.03 -11.14 -24.44
N THR A 59 1.65 -11.90 -25.35
CA THR A 59 1.13 -13.20 -25.80
C THR A 59 1.13 -14.20 -24.66
N LYS A 60 2.20 -14.27 -23.86
CA LYS A 60 2.28 -15.16 -22.70
C LYS A 60 1.35 -14.74 -21.58
N HIS A 61 1.23 -13.44 -21.32
CA HIS A 61 0.23 -12.87 -20.40
C HIS A 61 -1.18 -13.30 -20.84
N PHE A 62 -1.54 -13.03 -22.09
CA PHE A 62 -2.85 -13.40 -22.64
C PHE A 62 -3.11 -14.91 -22.56
N ALA A 63 -2.14 -15.74 -22.94
CA ALA A 63 -2.26 -17.19 -22.87
C ALA A 63 -2.46 -17.69 -21.43
N SER A 64 -1.72 -17.12 -20.47
CA SER A 64 -1.82 -17.47 -19.05
C SER A 64 -3.15 -17.00 -18.46
N SER A 65 -3.61 -15.79 -18.80
CA SER A 65 -4.94 -15.29 -18.45
C SER A 65 -6.04 -16.20 -18.99
N ARG A 66 -5.94 -16.64 -20.25
CA ARG A 66 -6.91 -17.59 -20.83
C ARG A 66 -6.93 -18.94 -20.14
N LYS A 67 -5.77 -19.44 -19.71
CA LYS A 67 -5.68 -20.68 -18.91
C LYS A 67 -6.29 -20.48 -17.53
N LEU A 68 -6.02 -19.35 -16.87
CA LEU A 68 -6.60 -19.01 -15.57
C LEU A 68 -8.11 -18.89 -15.67
N ASP A 69 -8.64 -18.17 -16.66
CA ASP A 69 -10.08 -18.06 -16.92
C ASP A 69 -10.72 -19.45 -17.10
N SER A 70 -10.04 -20.35 -17.83
CA SER A 70 -10.53 -21.71 -18.05
C SER A 70 -10.50 -22.54 -16.76
N LEU A 71 -9.45 -22.40 -15.95
CA LEU A 71 -9.31 -23.07 -14.66
C LEU A 71 -10.37 -22.57 -13.67
N ILE A 72 -10.61 -21.26 -13.65
CA ILE A 72 -11.64 -20.64 -12.84
C ILE A 72 -13.03 -21.09 -13.28
N ALA A 73 -13.32 -21.13 -14.59
CA ALA A 73 -14.58 -21.68 -15.10
C ALA A 73 -14.75 -23.17 -14.75
N PHE A 74 -13.66 -23.94 -14.75
CA PHE A 74 -13.66 -25.32 -14.25
C PHE A 74 -13.98 -25.37 -12.75
N PHE A 75 -13.41 -24.49 -11.93
CA PHE A 75 -13.75 -24.42 -10.51
C PHE A 75 -15.23 -24.12 -10.29
N GLU A 76 -15.74 -23.14 -11.02
CA GLU A 76 -17.13 -22.68 -10.94
C GLU A 76 -18.14 -23.75 -11.33
N THR A 77 -17.79 -24.64 -12.25
CA THR A 77 -18.66 -25.73 -12.72
C THR A 77 -18.50 -27.01 -11.92
N SER A 78 -17.30 -27.30 -11.42
CA SER A 78 -16.98 -28.56 -10.75
C SER A 78 -17.13 -28.50 -9.24
N PHE A 79 -17.09 -27.29 -8.66
CA PHE A 79 -17.18 -27.06 -7.21
C PHE A 79 -18.30 -26.05 -6.94
N SER A 80 -19.54 -26.55 -6.77
CA SER A 80 -20.73 -25.70 -6.58
C SER A 80 -20.63 -24.76 -5.38
N ASP A 81 -19.93 -25.18 -4.33
CA ASP A 81 -19.75 -24.38 -3.11
C ASP A 81 -18.73 -23.27 -3.32
N TYR A 82 -17.70 -23.49 -4.15
CA TYR A 82 -16.78 -22.42 -4.57
C TYR A 82 -17.52 -21.35 -5.38
N TYR A 83 -18.33 -21.74 -6.37
CA TYR A 83 -19.13 -20.79 -7.14
C TYR A 83 -20.03 -19.95 -6.24
N LYS A 84 -20.76 -20.61 -5.33
CA LYS A 84 -21.63 -19.91 -4.38
C LYS A 84 -20.83 -18.93 -3.53
N LEU A 85 -19.73 -19.34 -2.92
CA LEU A 85 -18.94 -18.50 -2.02
C LEU A 85 -18.20 -17.35 -2.75
N LYS A 86 -17.76 -17.58 -3.99
CA LYS A 86 -17.07 -16.57 -4.80
C LYS A 86 -18.01 -15.49 -5.32
N TYR A 87 -19.22 -15.88 -5.74
CA TYR A 87 -20.23 -14.96 -6.29
C TYR A 87 -21.26 -14.50 -5.26
N ASP A 88 -21.20 -15.01 -4.04
CA ASP A 88 -21.82 -14.36 -2.88
C ASP A 88 -21.06 -13.06 -2.65
N ASN A 89 -21.50 -12.01 -3.37
CA ASN A 89 -21.04 -10.63 -3.21
C ASN A 89 -21.54 -10.10 -1.87
N HIS A 90 -21.14 -10.75 -0.78
CA HIS A 90 -21.45 -10.33 0.56
C HIS A 90 -20.83 -8.95 0.77
N THR A 91 -21.69 -7.95 0.66
CA THR A 91 -21.37 -6.59 1.06
C THR A 91 -21.76 -6.52 2.51
N ALA A 92 -20.79 -6.26 3.39
CA ALA A 92 -21.05 -6.19 4.81
C ALA A 92 -22.18 -5.18 5.06
N SER A 93 -23.24 -5.66 5.69
CA SER A 93 -24.31 -4.81 6.20
C SER A 93 -23.77 -3.87 7.27
N VAL A 94 -24.50 -2.79 7.52
CA VAL A 94 -24.17 -1.89 8.64
C VAL A 94 -24.10 -2.69 9.94
N GLN A 95 -25.04 -3.62 10.17
CA GLN A 95 -25.08 -4.45 11.36
C GLN A 95 -23.83 -5.31 11.55
N GLU A 96 -23.31 -5.92 10.48
CA GLU A 96 -22.06 -6.70 10.54
C GLU A 96 -20.85 -5.83 10.85
N ILE A 97 -20.79 -4.64 10.25
CA ILE A 97 -19.74 -3.66 10.58
C ILE A 97 -19.84 -3.26 12.06
N GLN A 98 -21.05 -2.97 12.57
CA GLN A 98 -21.28 -2.59 13.95
C GLN A 98 -20.87 -3.70 14.94
N GLN A 99 -21.11 -4.97 14.60
CA GLN A 99 -20.76 -6.12 15.44
C GLN A 99 -19.24 -6.29 15.59
N ASN A 100 -18.46 -5.89 14.58
CA ASN A 100 -17.00 -5.96 14.61
C ASN A 100 -16.34 -4.70 15.21
N LEU A 101 -17.11 -3.63 15.45
CA LEU A 101 -16.61 -2.40 16.06
C LEU A 101 -16.69 -2.48 17.59
N ASP A 102 -15.58 -2.16 18.26
CA ASP A 102 -15.60 -1.92 19.70
C ASP A 102 -16.16 -0.52 20.06
N GLU A 103 -16.32 -0.27 21.36
CA GLU A 103 -16.91 0.97 21.89
C GLU A 103 -16.05 2.22 21.67
N ASN A 104 -14.76 2.08 21.39
CA ASN A 104 -13.80 3.18 21.23
C ASN A 104 -13.50 3.51 19.76
N THR A 105 -14.02 2.70 18.83
CA THR A 105 -13.75 2.85 17.40
C THR A 105 -14.96 3.43 16.65
N ALA A 106 -14.69 4.34 15.72
CA ALA A 106 -15.63 4.75 14.68
C ALA A 106 -15.02 4.53 13.30
N LEU A 107 -15.82 4.01 12.37
CA LEU A 107 -15.47 3.89 10.97
C LEU A 107 -16.08 5.07 10.21
N VAL A 108 -15.27 5.78 9.43
CA VAL A 108 -15.69 6.90 8.58
C VAL A 108 -15.35 6.58 7.13
N ASN A 109 -16.39 6.29 6.35
CA ASN A 109 -16.27 6.01 4.93
C ASN A 109 -16.63 7.26 4.11
N TYR A 110 -15.67 7.75 3.34
CA TYR A 110 -15.86 8.88 2.45
C TYR A 110 -16.32 8.42 1.06
N LEU A 111 -17.12 9.25 0.41
CA LEU A 111 -17.48 9.12 -1.00
C LEU A 111 -17.46 10.50 -1.64
N VAL A 112 -16.60 10.68 -2.63
CA VAL A 112 -16.43 11.94 -3.35
C VAL A 112 -17.33 11.95 -4.58
N SER A 113 -18.11 13.01 -4.74
CA SER A 113 -18.88 13.29 -5.96
C SER A 113 -18.48 14.64 -6.55
N ASP A 114 -19.02 14.97 -7.74
CA ASP A 114 -18.69 16.20 -8.46
C ASP A 114 -18.97 17.50 -7.67
N SER A 115 -19.94 17.48 -6.74
CA SER A 115 -20.36 18.68 -6.00
C SER A 115 -20.58 18.45 -4.51
N SER A 116 -20.33 17.24 -4.01
CA SER A 116 -20.59 16.88 -2.62
C SER A 116 -19.64 15.80 -2.13
N LEU A 117 -19.29 15.88 -0.85
CA LEU A 117 -18.60 14.86 -0.10
C LEU A 117 -19.59 14.21 0.85
N PHE A 118 -19.75 12.89 0.75
CA PHE A 118 -20.56 12.10 1.67
C PHE A 118 -19.66 11.39 2.67
N MET A 119 -20.11 11.32 3.93
CA MET A 119 -19.41 10.68 5.03
C MET A 119 -20.37 9.75 5.75
N ALA A 120 -20.23 8.46 5.52
CA ALA A 120 -20.91 7.44 6.31
C ALA A 120 -20.09 7.13 7.55
N VAL A 121 -20.68 7.37 8.73
CA VAL A 121 -20.06 7.07 10.02
C VAL A 121 -20.78 5.89 10.65
N VAL A 122 -20.02 4.86 11.03
CA VAL A 122 -20.52 3.67 11.73
C VAL A 122 -19.78 3.57 13.07
N THR A 123 -20.54 3.40 14.14
CA THR A 123 -20.02 3.01 15.46
C THR A 123 -20.68 1.69 15.86
N ASN A 124 -20.19 1.04 16.91
CA ASN A 124 -20.83 -0.16 17.47
C ASN A 124 -22.33 -0.01 17.81
N THR A 125 -22.86 1.22 17.91
CA THR A 125 -24.27 1.48 18.27
C THR A 125 -25.04 2.34 17.28
N THR A 126 -24.36 3.13 16.45
CA THR A 126 -25.00 4.12 15.57
C THR A 126 -24.49 4.07 14.15
N TYR A 127 -25.33 4.54 13.24
CA TYR A 127 -24.98 4.83 11.86
C TYR A 127 -25.52 6.21 11.49
N SER A 128 -24.76 6.95 10.71
CA SER A 128 -25.16 8.25 10.18
C SER A 128 -24.51 8.52 8.83
N LEU A 129 -25.20 9.29 7.99
CA LEU A 129 -24.67 9.82 6.74
C LEU A 129 -24.68 11.34 6.82
N GLU A 130 -23.52 11.95 6.67
CA GLU A 130 -23.36 13.40 6.59
C GLU A 130 -22.98 13.79 5.15
N GLU A 131 -23.42 14.97 4.71
CA GLU A 131 -23.11 15.53 3.40
C GLU A 131 -22.53 16.92 3.57
N VAL A 132 -21.44 17.19 2.87
CA VAL A 132 -20.86 18.54 2.73
C VAL A 132 -20.81 18.89 1.27
N LYS A 133 -21.40 20.03 0.90
CA LYS A 133 -21.24 20.58 -0.45
C LYS A 133 -19.78 20.94 -0.69
N THR A 134 -19.20 20.39 -1.74
CA THR A 134 -17.85 20.70 -2.18
C THR A 134 -17.91 21.67 -3.36
N GLY A 135 -17.04 22.66 -3.36
CA GLY A 135 -16.86 23.56 -4.49
C GLY A 135 -15.90 22.98 -5.53
N PRO A 136 -15.80 23.60 -6.72
CA PRO A 136 -14.87 23.18 -7.76
C PRO A 136 -13.39 23.26 -7.33
N THR A 137 -13.09 23.98 -6.24
CA THR A 137 -11.74 24.13 -5.69
C THR A 137 -11.31 22.98 -4.80
N PHE A 138 -12.22 22.09 -4.37
CA PHE A 138 -11.93 21.09 -3.34
C PHE A 138 -10.75 20.17 -3.72
N LYS A 139 -10.71 19.71 -4.97
CA LYS A 139 -9.59 18.90 -5.48
C LYS A 139 -8.25 19.63 -5.45
N ASN A 140 -8.26 20.92 -5.79
CA ASN A 140 -7.06 21.74 -5.74
C ASN A 140 -6.60 21.99 -4.30
N GLU A 141 -7.53 22.16 -3.36
CA GLU A 141 -7.19 22.30 -1.94
C GLU A 141 -6.49 21.05 -1.38
N VAL A 142 -6.98 19.86 -1.73
CA VAL A 142 -6.32 18.58 -1.36
C VAL A 142 -4.93 18.47 -2.00
N THR A 143 -4.82 18.85 -3.27
CA THR A 143 -3.55 18.79 -4.02
C THR A 143 -2.51 19.76 -3.43
N GLU A 144 -2.91 21.00 -3.16
CA GLU A 144 -2.02 22.02 -2.58
C GLU A 144 -1.68 21.69 -1.12
N TYR A 145 -2.58 21.04 -0.38
CA TYR A 145 -2.29 20.55 0.96
C TYR A 145 -1.20 19.49 0.93
N TYR A 146 -1.36 18.46 0.10
CA TYR A 146 -0.35 17.42 -0.07
C TYR A 146 1.00 18.00 -0.52
N LYS A 147 0.98 18.94 -1.47
CA LYS A 147 2.17 19.66 -1.92
C LYS A 147 2.84 20.46 -0.80
N SER A 148 2.07 21.15 0.03
CA SER A 148 2.61 21.95 1.14
C SER A 148 3.39 21.10 2.15
N ILE A 149 2.99 19.85 2.36
CA ILE A 149 3.73 18.87 3.18
C ILE A 149 5.05 18.53 2.49
N LYS A 150 5.01 18.17 1.20
CA LYS A 150 6.22 17.82 0.43
C LYS A 150 7.25 18.95 0.37
N THR A 151 6.79 20.17 0.16
CA THR A 151 7.67 21.35 0.05
C THR A 151 8.00 21.99 1.40
N ALA A 152 7.50 21.44 2.50
CA ALA A 152 7.61 21.99 3.84
C ALA A 152 7.23 23.49 3.90
N ASP A 153 6.07 23.84 3.32
CA ASP A 153 5.50 25.20 3.32
C ASP A 153 4.53 25.36 4.52
N PRO A 154 4.95 26.05 5.60
CA PRO A 154 4.16 26.13 6.83
C PRO A 154 2.88 26.94 6.71
N GLU A 155 2.86 27.97 5.86
CA GLU A 155 1.70 28.85 5.74
C GLU A 155 0.58 28.13 5.02
N SER A 156 0.89 27.55 3.85
CA SER A 156 -0.06 26.76 3.07
C SER A 156 -0.51 25.52 3.84
N PHE A 157 0.42 24.81 4.50
CA PHE A 157 0.12 23.64 5.31
C PHE A 157 -0.90 23.96 6.39
N THR A 158 -0.60 24.96 7.24
CA THR A 158 -1.43 25.23 8.42
C THR A 158 -2.83 25.72 8.02
N LYS A 159 -2.90 26.55 6.98
CA LYS A 159 -4.19 27.03 6.44
C LYS A 159 -5.01 25.87 5.85
N LEU A 160 -4.45 25.11 4.92
CA LEU A 160 -5.18 24.05 4.21
C LEU A 160 -5.51 22.88 5.13
N SER A 161 -4.63 22.54 6.07
CA SER A 161 -4.86 21.53 7.11
C SER A 161 -6.12 21.84 7.91
N HIS A 162 -6.28 23.08 8.38
CA HIS A 162 -7.47 23.46 9.13
C HIS A 162 -8.74 23.55 8.26
N GLU A 163 -8.63 24.04 7.03
CA GLU A 163 -9.75 24.08 6.08
C GLU A 163 -10.26 22.68 5.75
N LEU A 164 -9.35 21.72 5.51
CA LEU A 164 -9.70 20.33 5.28
C LEU A 164 -10.27 19.68 6.54
N TYR A 165 -9.72 19.93 7.74
CA TYR A 165 -10.30 19.47 9.00
C TYR A 165 -11.78 19.86 9.13
N LYS A 166 -12.12 21.11 8.80
CA LYS A 166 -13.51 21.61 8.83
C LYS A 166 -14.44 20.91 7.84
N LYS A 167 -13.92 20.42 6.71
CA LYS A 167 -14.71 19.73 5.69
C LYS A 167 -14.80 18.23 5.94
N LEU A 168 -13.73 17.63 6.45
CA LEU A 168 -13.56 16.18 6.54
C LEU A 168 -13.96 15.61 7.91
N ILE A 169 -13.82 16.37 9.00
CA ILE A 169 -13.95 15.85 10.37
C ILE A 169 -15.03 16.58 11.17
N VAL A 170 -15.11 17.91 11.07
CA VAL A 170 -16.14 18.68 11.80
C VAL A 170 -17.58 18.18 11.56
N PRO A 171 -18.01 17.82 10.34
CA PRO A 171 -19.37 17.32 10.09
C PRO A 171 -19.71 16.05 10.87
N VAL A 172 -18.70 15.21 11.13
CA VAL A 172 -18.84 13.92 11.81
C VAL A 172 -18.50 13.96 13.30
N ASN A 173 -17.99 15.09 13.83
CA ASN A 173 -17.56 15.25 15.22
C ASN A 173 -18.59 14.77 16.25
N LYS A 174 -19.89 15.03 16.01
CA LYS A 174 -20.97 14.60 16.93
C LYS A 174 -21.10 13.09 17.04
N HIS A 175 -20.68 12.34 16.02
CA HIS A 175 -20.78 10.88 15.94
C HIS A 175 -19.52 10.16 16.42
N ILE A 176 -18.37 10.82 16.28
CA ILE A 176 -17.06 10.28 16.71
C ILE A 176 -16.66 10.75 18.12
N LYS A 177 -17.47 11.59 18.76
CA LYS A 177 -17.20 12.09 20.10
C LYS A 177 -17.11 10.94 21.11
N GLY A 178 -16.03 10.94 21.90
CA GLY A 178 -15.78 9.90 22.91
C GLY A 178 -15.11 8.65 22.35
N LYS A 179 -14.85 8.59 21.05
CA LYS A 179 -14.02 7.56 20.42
C LYS A 179 -12.55 7.94 20.52
N THR A 180 -11.68 6.93 20.52
CA THR A 180 -10.22 7.11 20.52
C THR A 180 -9.58 6.59 19.23
N ARG A 181 -10.32 5.80 18.44
CA ARG A 181 -9.86 5.22 17.17
C ARG A 181 -10.77 5.60 16.01
N LEU A 182 -10.16 6.00 14.90
CA LEU A 182 -10.85 6.25 13.64
C LEU A 182 -10.31 5.31 12.56
N VAL A 183 -11.22 4.51 11.99
CA VAL A 183 -10.96 3.77 10.75
C VAL A 183 -11.45 4.63 9.59
N ILE A 184 -10.51 5.17 8.82
CA ILE A 184 -10.78 6.02 7.68
C ILE A 184 -10.78 5.17 6.41
N ILE A 185 -11.86 5.26 5.62
CA ILE A 185 -11.91 4.71 4.27
C ILE A 185 -11.99 5.90 3.31
N PRO A 186 -10.84 6.33 2.75
CA PRO A 186 -10.80 7.43 1.79
C PRO A 186 -11.40 7.01 0.44
N ASP A 187 -11.81 8.00 -0.33
CA ASP A 187 -12.21 7.84 -1.72
C ASP A 187 -11.49 8.88 -2.61
N ASP A 188 -11.23 8.50 -3.85
CA ASP A 188 -10.55 9.30 -4.88
C ASP A 188 -9.32 10.07 -4.33
N MET A 189 -9.33 11.40 -4.44
CA MET A 189 -8.21 12.26 -4.04
C MET A 189 -7.92 12.24 -2.53
N LEU A 190 -8.82 11.72 -1.70
CA LEU A 190 -8.64 11.70 -0.24
C LEU A 190 -7.58 10.72 0.22
N TYR A 191 -7.12 9.80 -0.65
CA TYR A 191 -5.92 8.99 -0.39
C TYR A 191 -4.64 9.83 -0.25
N TYR A 192 -4.63 11.07 -0.74
CA TYR A 192 -3.51 12.01 -0.58
C TYR A 192 -3.60 12.86 0.70
N VAL A 193 -4.64 12.68 1.51
CA VAL A 193 -4.82 13.43 2.76
C VAL A 193 -4.28 12.58 3.92
N PRO A 194 -3.14 12.94 4.54
CA PRO A 194 -2.74 12.37 5.82
C PRO A 194 -3.61 12.97 6.95
N PHE A 195 -4.76 12.34 7.22
CA PHE A 195 -5.75 12.79 8.20
C PHE A 195 -5.14 13.05 9.59
N GLU A 196 -4.15 12.27 9.98
CA GLU A 196 -3.41 12.39 11.23
C GLU A 196 -2.75 13.76 11.41
N THR A 197 -2.40 14.43 10.31
CA THR A 197 -1.75 15.75 10.31
C THR A 197 -2.73 16.92 10.17
N LEU A 198 -4.04 16.66 10.10
CA LEU A 198 -5.06 17.71 10.11
C LEU A 198 -5.06 18.44 11.45
N ILE A 199 -5.10 19.78 11.44
CA ILE A 199 -5.09 20.58 12.67
C ILE A 199 -6.51 20.97 13.08
N THR A 200 -6.83 20.70 14.34
CA THR A 200 -8.17 20.87 14.89
C THR A 200 -8.51 22.31 15.24
N ARG A 201 -7.49 23.18 15.35
CA ARG A 201 -7.63 24.61 15.62
C ARG A 201 -6.87 25.44 14.59
N ALA A 202 -7.46 26.57 14.20
CA ALA A 202 -6.78 27.56 13.37
C ALA A 202 -5.55 28.13 14.12
N PRO A 203 -4.44 28.41 13.42
CA PRO A 203 -3.28 29.03 14.03
C PRO A 203 -3.63 30.45 14.51
N SER A 204 -3.05 30.87 15.63
CA SER A 204 -3.28 32.22 16.20
C SER A 204 -2.49 33.33 15.50
N GLY A 205 -1.80 33.03 14.40
CA GLY A 205 -1.00 33.99 13.62
C GLY A 205 -0.02 33.29 12.67
N THR A 206 0.75 34.09 11.92
CA THR A 206 1.84 33.58 11.07
C THR A 206 3.01 33.11 11.94
N GLY A 207 3.71 32.05 11.49
CA GLY A 207 4.91 31.55 12.18
C GLY A 207 4.65 30.68 13.42
N THR A 208 3.45 30.12 13.59
CA THR A 208 3.17 29.15 14.65
C THR A 208 4.08 27.92 14.49
N PRO A 209 4.88 27.52 15.49
CA PRO A 209 5.73 26.33 15.40
C PRO A 209 4.90 25.07 15.18
N TYR A 210 5.33 24.20 14.26
CA TYR A 210 4.66 22.92 14.00
C TYR A 210 4.43 22.08 15.26
N SER A 211 5.42 22.04 16.16
CA SER A 211 5.32 21.30 17.42
C SER A 211 4.21 21.77 18.36
N SER A 212 3.66 22.96 18.15
CA SER A 212 2.57 23.52 18.96
C SER A 212 1.19 23.38 18.32
N LEU A 213 1.09 22.80 17.12
CA LEU A 213 -0.18 22.63 16.42
C LEU A 213 -0.99 21.47 17.03
N ASP A 214 -2.30 21.68 17.15
CA ASP A 214 -3.25 20.68 17.67
C ASP A 214 -3.64 19.67 16.59
N TYR A 215 -2.73 18.75 16.26
CA TYR A 215 -2.95 17.68 15.27
C TYR A 215 -4.03 16.68 15.67
N LEU A 216 -4.72 16.12 14.68
CA LEU A 216 -5.79 15.14 14.87
C LEU A 216 -5.26 13.85 15.52
N ILE A 217 -4.02 13.45 15.23
CA ILE A 217 -3.35 12.30 15.85
C ILE A 217 -3.23 12.40 17.36
N ASN A 218 -3.24 13.62 17.92
CA ASN A 218 -3.21 13.83 19.38
C ASN A 218 -4.54 13.45 20.05
N THR A 219 -5.60 13.27 19.26
CA THR A 219 -6.95 12.91 19.75
C THR A 219 -7.34 11.50 19.35
N TYR A 220 -7.03 11.09 18.12
CA TYR A 220 -7.43 9.80 17.58
C TYR A 220 -6.24 9.00 17.05
N GLU A 221 -6.19 7.71 17.36
CA GLU A 221 -5.43 6.75 16.58
C GLU A 221 -6.14 6.52 15.24
N ILE A 222 -5.43 6.72 14.14
CA ILE A 222 -6.00 6.70 12.79
C ILE A 222 -5.46 5.49 12.04
N THR A 223 -6.37 4.68 11.49
CA THR A 223 -6.06 3.56 10.61
C THR A 223 -6.79 3.75 9.29
N TYR A 224 -6.16 3.35 8.19
CA TYR A 224 -6.75 3.42 6.86
C TYR A 224 -7.22 2.05 6.38
N HIS A 225 -8.32 2.02 5.65
CA HIS A 225 -8.80 0.81 4.99
C HIS A 225 -9.35 1.11 3.59
N GLN A 226 -9.34 0.10 2.70
CA GLN A 226 -9.78 0.28 1.31
C GLN A 226 -11.31 0.22 1.14
N SER A 227 -11.99 -0.53 2.01
CA SER A 227 -13.46 -0.62 2.04
C SER A 227 -13.95 -1.17 3.37
N ALA A 228 -15.21 -0.90 3.70
CA ALA A 228 -15.84 -1.35 4.94
C ALA A 228 -16.07 -2.87 4.97
N THR A 229 -16.43 -3.46 3.83
CA THR A 229 -16.58 -4.91 3.70
C THR A 229 -15.27 -5.65 3.97
N LEU A 230 -14.17 -5.17 3.38
CA LEU A 230 -12.86 -5.78 3.62
C LEU A 230 -12.45 -5.64 5.08
N TRP A 231 -12.74 -4.50 5.70
CA TRP A 231 -12.42 -4.26 7.11
C TRP A 231 -13.20 -5.24 8.02
N ALA A 232 -14.48 -5.44 7.74
CA ALA A 232 -15.32 -6.39 8.46
C ALA A 232 -14.83 -7.85 8.27
N GLY A 233 -14.39 -8.22 7.08
CA GLY A 233 -13.81 -9.56 6.85
C GLY A 233 -12.44 -9.77 7.50
N ALA A 234 -11.57 -8.75 7.50
CA ALA A 234 -10.23 -8.84 8.07
C ALA A 234 -10.22 -8.98 9.60
N THR A 235 -11.23 -8.43 10.28
CA THR A 235 -11.38 -8.51 11.74
C THR A 235 -11.85 -9.89 12.23
N GLN A 236 -12.45 -10.70 11.36
CA GLN A 236 -12.95 -12.04 11.70
C GLN A 236 -11.89 -13.14 11.55
N LYS A 237 -10.76 -12.88 10.87
CA LYS A 237 -9.67 -13.84 10.79
C LYS A 237 -8.94 -13.88 12.13
N ASP A 238 -9.12 -14.98 12.86
CA ASP A 238 -8.23 -15.35 13.97
C ASP A 238 -6.79 -15.19 13.50
N ARG A 239 -6.04 -14.33 14.18
CA ARG A 239 -4.59 -14.20 13.98
C ARG A 239 -3.95 -15.47 14.53
N SER A 240 -3.98 -16.53 13.74
CA SER A 240 -3.35 -17.81 14.08
C SER A 240 -1.84 -17.63 14.20
N GLY A 241 -1.35 -17.62 15.43
CA GLY A 241 -0.29 -18.53 15.88
C GLY A 241 1.13 -18.41 15.33
N ASN A 242 1.49 -17.39 14.53
CA ASN A 242 2.91 -17.19 14.25
C ASN A 242 3.59 -16.68 15.52
N GLU A 243 4.59 -17.42 15.99
CA GLU A 243 5.47 -16.95 17.06
C GLU A 243 6.08 -15.61 16.64
N LEU A 244 6.14 -14.68 17.60
CA LEU A 244 6.69 -13.36 17.36
C LEU A 244 8.13 -13.51 16.83
N SER A 245 8.44 -12.79 15.77
CA SER A 245 9.72 -12.84 15.07
C SER A 245 9.89 -11.62 14.16
N PHE A 246 11.13 -11.19 13.96
CA PHE A 246 11.48 -9.97 13.23
C PHE A 246 12.44 -10.24 12.06
N LEU A 247 12.12 -9.69 10.89
CA LEU A 247 13.03 -9.63 9.75
C LEU A 247 13.15 -8.19 9.24
N GLY A 248 14.37 -7.66 9.33
CA GLY A 248 14.72 -6.32 8.90
C GLY A 248 15.56 -6.30 7.63
N PHE A 249 15.33 -5.34 6.75
CA PHE A 249 16.13 -5.10 5.53
C PHE A 249 16.59 -3.64 5.48
N ALA A 250 17.89 -3.41 5.34
CA ALA A 250 18.46 -2.09 5.05
C ALA A 250 19.52 -2.20 3.95
N PRO A 251 19.18 -1.87 2.69
CA PRO A 251 20.16 -1.80 1.61
C PRO A 251 21.23 -0.74 1.84
N VAL A 252 20.95 0.33 2.59
CA VAL A 252 21.84 1.47 2.89
C VAL A 252 22.23 2.33 1.67
N PHE A 253 22.51 1.72 0.50
CA PHE A 253 22.89 2.39 -0.75
C PHE A 253 24.13 3.29 -0.63
N ASP A 254 25.14 2.88 0.13
CA ASP A 254 26.35 3.67 0.41
C ASP A 254 27.38 3.69 -0.73
N GLY A 255 27.12 2.99 -1.84
CA GLY A 255 28.03 2.94 -2.99
C GLY A 255 29.26 2.05 -2.77
N GLU A 256 29.39 1.37 -1.62
CA GLU A 256 30.45 0.38 -1.42
C GLU A 256 30.10 -0.92 -2.16
N GLY A 257 30.95 -1.31 -3.12
CA GLY A 257 30.67 -2.44 -4.01
C GLY A 257 29.57 -2.12 -5.03
N SER A 258 28.68 -3.08 -5.32
CA SER A 258 27.51 -2.86 -6.18
C SER A 258 26.30 -2.27 -5.45
N ASN A 259 26.43 -2.01 -4.15
CA ASN A 259 25.32 -1.58 -3.31
C ASN A 259 24.93 -0.12 -3.61
N GLY A 260 23.69 0.13 -4.02
CA GLY A 260 23.25 1.46 -4.44
C GLY A 260 23.26 1.69 -5.94
N LEU A 261 23.85 0.79 -6.74
CA LEU A 261 23.77 0.89 -8.20
C LEU A 261 22.32 0.79 -8.67
N ILE A 262 21.96 1.64 -9.62
CA ILE A 262 20.73 1.52 -10.39
C ILE A 262 21.05 0.68 -11.63
N ALA A 263 20.55 -0.55 -11.65
CA ALA A 263 20.67 -1.45 -12.79
C ALA A 263 20.17 -0.75 -14.06
N ARG A 264 20.82 -1.00 -15.20
CA ARG A 264 20.52 -0.31 -16.47
C ARG A 264 19.04 -0.42 -16.87
N GLN A 265 18.38 -1.53 -16.54
CA GLN A 265 16.94 -1.71 -16.79
C GLN A 265 16.05 -0.79 -15.94
N ASN A 266 16.51 -0.35 -14.78
CA ASN A 266 15.73 0.42 -13.80
C ASN A 266 15.92 1.94 -13.92
N LYS A 267 16.99 2.43 -14.55
CA LYS A 267 17.29 3.88 -14.68
C LYS A 267 16.13 4.75 -15.15
N LYS A 268 15.24 4.20 -15.96
CA LYS A 268 14.08 4.93 -16.51
C LYS A 268 12.84 4.86 -15.63
N ILE A 269 12.72 3.81 -14.82
CA ILE A 269 11.65 3.68 -13.81
C ILE A 269 11.93 4.67 -12.67
N VAL A 270 13.22 4.89 -12.40
CA VAL A 270 13.68 5.84 -11.39
C VAL A 270 13.84 7.26 -11.96
N ASP A 271 13.57 7.47 -13.26
CA ASP A 271 13.63 8.80 -13.91
C ASP A 271 12.56 9.72 -13.29
N THR A 272 13.07 10.69 -12.53
CA THR A 272 12.32 11.63 -11.69
C THR A 272 11.37 12.53 -12.48
N THR A 273 11.52 12.59 -13.81
CA THR A 273 10.66 13.39 -14.69
C THR A 273 9.23 12.85 -14.79
N TYR A 274 9.01 11.56 -14.53
CA TYR A 274 7.70 10.90 -14.59
C TYR A 274 7.09 10.58 -13.22
N HIS A 275 7.91 10.47 -12.16
CA HIS A 275 7.52 9.82 -10.90
C HIS A 275 7.43 10.72 -9.67
N HIS A 276 7.56 12.04 -9.80
CA HIS A 276 7.61 12.97 -8.64
C HIS A 276 8.58 12.52 -7.54
N LEU A 277 9.60 11.73 -7.92
CA LEU A 277 10.72 11.41 -7.06
C LEU A 277 11.56 12.67 -7.02
N ASP A 278 11.29 13.52 -6.05
CA ASP A 278 12.16 14.65 -5.76
C ASP A 278 13.59 14.11 -5.65
N TYR A 279 14.58 14.83 -6.20
CA TYR A 279 16.01 14.50 -6.34
C TYR A 279 16.74 13.96 -5.08
N ARG A 280 16.04 13.75 -3.97
CA ARG A 280 16.54 13.21 -2.70
C ARG A 280 16.85 11.72 -2.77
N SER A 281 16.19 10.94 -3.62
CA SER A 281 16.38 9.47 -3.62
C SER A 281 17.49 8.97 -4.55
N VAL A 282 17.89 9.75 -5.57
CA VAL A 282 18.90 9.34 -6.55
C VAL A 282 19.91 10.42 -6.86
N THR A 283 21.10 10.00 -7.30
CA THR A 283 22.15 10.90 -7.78
C THR A 283 21.73 11.60 -9.07
N SER A 284 22.32 12.76 -9.36
CA SER A 284 21.96 13.58 -10.52
C SER A 284 22.23 12.92 -11.88
N ASP A 285 23.13 11.93 -11.91
CA ASP A 285 23.44 11.11 -13.08
C ASP A 285 22.48 9.92 -13.25
N LEU A 286 21.57 9.68 -12.29
CA LEU A 286 20.65 8.55 -12.24
C LEU A 286 21.37 7.19 -12.23
N GLU A 287 22.61 7.14 -11.75
CA GLU A 287 23.40 5.92 -11.66
C GLU A 287 23.26 5.23 -10.30
N HIS A 288 22.98 5.99 -9.24
CA HIS A 288 22.92 5.45 -7.88
C HIS A 288 21.72 5.98 -7.10
N PHE A 289 21.22 5.16 -6.18
CA PHE A 289 20.39 5.64 -5.09
C PHE A 289 21.24 6.40 -4.08
N ASN A 290 20.70 7.51 -3.56
CA ASN A 290 21.38 8.25 -2.51
C ASN A 290 21.40 7.41 -1.21
N PRO A 291 22.50 7.44 -0.45
CA PRO A 291 22.62 6.67 0.78
C PRO A 291 21.55 7.02 1.82
N LEU A 292 21.08 5.98 2.53
CA LEU A 292 20.25 6.07 3.74
C LEU A 292 21.08 5.60 4.94
N PRO A 293 22.08 6.37 5.40
CA PRO A 293 23.08 5.90 6.36
C PRO A 293 22.48 5.38 7.68
N TRP A 294 21.37 5.96 8.14
CA TRP A 294 20.71 5.56 9.39
C TRP A 294 19.83 4.30 9.26
N SER A 295 19.53 3.85 8.04
CA SER A 295 18.71 2.64 7.82
C SER A 295 19.35 1.38 8.43
N LYS A 296 20.68 1.30 8.38
CA LYS A 296 21.45 0.23 9.03
C LYS A 296 21.25 0.23 10.52
N ASP A 297 21.51 1.37 11.16
CA ASP A 297 21.46 1.49 12.62
C ASP A 297 20.02 1.26 13.12
N GLU A 298 19.01 1.72 12.38
CA GLU A 298 17.59 1.43 12.62
C GLU A 298 17.30 -0.07 12.64
N VAL A 299 17.65 -0.78 11.55
CA VAL A 299 17.37 -2.22 11.42
C VAL A 299 18.12 -3.05 12.46
N ILE A 300 19.39 -2.73 12.72
CA ILE A 300 20.19 -3.40 13.76
C ILE A 300 19.55 -3.16 15.13
N SER A 301 19.24 -1.92 15.47
CA SER A 301 18.67 -1.56 16.77
C SER A 301 17.36 -2.30 17.02
N ILE A 302 16.47 -2.37 16.03
CA ILE A 302 15.21 -3.12 16.17
C ILE A 302 15.49 -4.61 16.34
N SER A 303 16.37 -5.20 15.51
CA SER A 303 16.73 -6.63 15.62
C SER A 303 17.29 -6.96 17.01
N GLU A 304 18.13 -6.10 17.58
CA GLU A 304 18.69 -6.24 18.93
C GLU A 304 17.61 -6.21 20.03
N LEU A 305 16.57 -5.39 19.90
CA LEU A 305 15.45 -5.35 20.85
C LEU A 305 14.69 -6.68 20.93
N PHE A 306 14.54 -7.37 19.79
CA PHE A 306 13.94 -8.71 19.74
C PHE A 306 14.89 -9.77 20.29
N ALA A 307 16.16 -9.72 19.92
CA ALA A 307 17.18 -10.65 20.41
C ALA A 307 17.36 -10.58 21.93
N GLN A 308 17.30 -9.37 22.52
CA GLN A 308 17.32 -9.17 23.99
C GLN A 308 16.17 -9.88 24.72
N GLN A 309 15.06 -10.11 24.03
CA GLN A 309 13.90 -10.83 24.56
C GLN A 309 13.91 -12.32 24.18
N ASN A 310 15.01 -12.82 23.60
CA ASN A 310 15.13 -14.18 23.03
C ASN A 310 14.08 -14.47 21.94
N ILE A 311 13.68 -13.44 21.19
CA ILE A 311 12.72 -13.55 20.09
C ILE A 311 13.51 -13.65 18.77
N PRO A 312 13.20 -14.61 17.87
CA PRO A 312 13.90 -14.75 16.60
C PRO A 312 13.94 -13.45 15.81
N ALA A 313 15.14 -13.00 15.46
CA ALA A 313 15.36 -11.75 14.76
C ALA A 313 16.51 -11.89 13.75
N LYS A 314 16.32 -11.30 12.56
CA LYS A 314 17.35 -11.27 11.52
C LYS A 314 17.35 -9.91 10.84
N ALA A 315 18.55 -9.44 10.50
CA ALA A 315 18.78 -8.21 9.75
C ALA A 315 19.59 -8.53 8.50
N TYR A 316 19.06 -8.19 7.33
CA TYR A 316 19.79 -8.18 6.07
C TYR A 316 20.25 -6.76 5.77
N LEU A 317 21.54 -6.59 5.50
CA LEU A 317 22.18 -5.30 5.30
C LEU A 317 22.90 -5.25 3.95
N TYR A 318 23.06 -4.06 3.39
CA TYR A 318 23.83 -3.82 2.15
C TYR A 318 23.40 -4.79 1.02
N ASN A 319 24.34 -5.49 0.39
CA ASN A 319 24.07 -6.45 -0.69
C ASN A 319 23.24 -7.67 -0.26
N GLU A 320 23.15 -7.99 1.04
CA GLU A 320 22.27 -9.06 1.50
C GLU A 320 20.82 -8.58 1.61
N ALA A 321 20.58 -7.27 1.68
CA ALA A 321 19.25 -6.68 1.62
C ALA A 321 18.76 -6.60 0.16
N ASN A 322 18.75 -7.75 -0.52
CA ASN A 322 18.32 -7.91 -1.89
C ASN A 322 16.92 -8.54 -1.98
N GLU A 323 16.32 -8.42 -3.16
CA GLU A 323 14.98 -8.92 -3.46
C GLU A 323 14.85 -10.44 -3.32
N VAL A 324 15.90 -11.20 -3.67
CA VAL A 324 15.93 -12.66 -3.52
C VAL A 324 15.77 -13.06 -2.05
N ASN A 325 16.54 -12.44 -1.16
CA ASN A 325 16.46 -12.70 0.27
C ASN A 325 15.11 -12.26 0.85
N PHE A 326 14.52 -11.18 0.34
CA PHE A 326 13.16 -10.80 0.73
C PHE A 326 12.14 -11.88 0.35
N LYS A 327 12.07 -12.26 -0.93
CA LYS A 327 11.11 -13.26 -1.43
C LYS A 327 11.26 -14.62 -0.76
N ASN A 328 12.49 -15.03 -0.44
CA ASN A 328 12.77 -16.33 0.18
C ASN A 328 12.48 -16.39 1.69
N ASN A 329 12.46 -15.27 2.42
CA ASN A 329 12.39 -15.28 3.89
C ASN A 329 11.18 -14.53 4.45
N ALA A 330 10.56 -13.60 3.71
CA ALA A 330 9.52 -12.72 4.24
C ALA A 330 8.30 -13.46 4.81
N ALA A 331 7.94 -14.62 4.26
CA ALA A 331 6.79 -15.40 4.71
C ALA A 331 7.02 -16.09 6.08
N ASP A 332 8.27 -16.25 6.51
CA ASP A 332 8.62 -17.00 7.73
C ASP A 332 8.61 -16.14 8.99
N TYR A 333 8.44 -14.82 8.86
CA TYR A 333 8.53 -13.88 9.97
C TYR A 333 7.20 -13.16 10.21
N SER A 334 6.90 -12.89 11.49
CA SER A 334 5.65 -12.22 11.90
C SER A 334 5.69 -10.69 11.71
N ILE A 335 6.89 -10.10 11.76
CA ILE A 335 7.12 -8.66 11.58
C ILE A 335 8.19 -8.49 10.51
N LEU A 336 7.83 -7.74 9.47
CA LEU A 336 8.73 -7.31 8.40
C LEU A 336 9.00 -5.81 8.54
N HIS A 337 10.26 -5.42 8.46
CA HIS A 337 10.66 -4.02 8.43
C HIS A 337 11.65 -3.79 7.29
N VAL A 338 11.32 -2.86 6.39
CA VAL A 338 12.17 -2.54 5.24
C VAL A 338 12.49 -1.05 5.28
N SER A 339 13.73 -0.71 5.64
CA SER A 339 14.23 0.67 5.68
C SER A 339 14.96 0.96 4.36
N SER A 340 14.20 1.44 3.37
CA SER A 340 14.67 1.62 1.99
C SER A 340 13.92 2.72 1.23
N HIS A 341 14.35 3.02 0.00
CA HIS A 341 13.60 3.86 -0.94
C HIS A 341 12.37 3.12 -1.46
N GLY A 342 11.28 3.87 -1.68
CA GLY A 342 10.06 3.36 -2.29
C GLY A 342 9.40 4.43 -3.15
N PHE A 343 8.58 4.01 -4.10
CA PHE A 343 7.93 4.92 -5.04
C PHE A 343 6.56 4.40 -5.47
N ALA A 344 5.65 5.34 -5.76
CA ALA A 344 4.32 5.07 -6.30
C ALA A 344 4.26 5.48 -7.78
N ASN A 345 3.57 4.70 -8.59
CA ASN A 345 3.29 5.00 -9.98
C ASN A 345 1.78 5.14 -10.21
N ASP A 346 1.28 6.37 -10.19
CA ASP A 346 -0.16 6.65 -10.28
C ASP A 346 -0.76 6.29 -11.65
N LYS A 347 0.06 6.20 -12.70
CA LYS A 347 -0.39 5.80 -14.05
C LYS A 347 -0.45 4.30 -14.20
N GLU A 348 0.57 3.60 -13.70
CA GLU A 348 0.70 2.15 -13.75
C GLU A 348 0.99 1.62 -12.33
N PRO A 349 -0.04 1.46 -11.46
CA PRO A 349 0.16 1.14 -10.04
C PRO A 349 0.95 -0.14 -9.79
N VAL A 350 0.87 -1.12 -10.71
CA VAL A 350 1.65 -2.36 -10.68
C VAL A 350 3.17 -2.13 -10.74
N LEU A 351 3.60 -0.97 -11.25
CA LEU A 351 4.99 -0.55 -11.30
C LEU A 351 5.41 0.33 -10.11
N SER A 352 4.56 0.51 -9.09
CA SER A 352 5.03 1.01 -7.79
C SER A 352 5.95 -0.01 -7.14
N GLY A 353 6.92 0.39 -6.31
CA GLY A 353 7.85 -0.59 -5.77
C GLY A 353 8.70 -0.12 -4.59
N ILE A 354 9.35 -1.10 -3.96
CA ILE A 354 10.34 -0.91 -2.90
C ILE A 354 11.70 -1.33 -3.46
N VAL A 355 12.70 -0.47 -3.29
CA VAL A 355 14.04 -0.70 -3.81
C VAL A 355 14.81 -1.59 -2.85
N PHE A 356 15.49 -2.61 -3.37
CA PHE A 356 16.45 -3.44 -2.64
C PHE A 356 17.85 -3.24 -3.24
N SER A 357 18.88 -3.82 -2.63
CA SER A 357 20.23 -3.79 -3.21
C SER A 357 20.22 -4.49 -4.57
N GLN A 358 20.69 -3.81 -5.61
CA GLN A 358 20.70 -4.34 -6.98
C GLN A 358 22.08 -4.94 -7.30
N SER A 359 22.11 -6.08 -7.97
CA SER A 359 23.34 -6.66 -8.50
C SER A 359 23.59 -6.20 -9.93
N ASP A 360 24.85 -5.98 -10.31
CA ASP A 360 25.25 -5.82 -11.72
C ASP A 360 25.36 -7.18 -12.45
N ASP A 361 25.04 -8.28 -11.77
CA ASP A 361 25.01 -9.60 -12.39
C ASP A 361 23.82 -9.72 -13.34
N SER A 362 24.12 -9.63 -14.64
CA SER A 362 23.16 -9.84 -15.73
C SER A 362 22.45 -11.21 -15.74
N LEU A 363 22.91 -12.17 -14.92
CA LEU A 363 22.28 -13.48 -14.76
C LEU A 363 21.23 -13.51 -13.64
N SER A 364 21.18 -12.50 -12.76
CA SER A 364 20.11 -12.36 -11.79
C SER A 364 18.76 -12.21 -12.50
N LEU A 365 17.79 -13.03 -12.13
CA LEU A 365 16.40 -12.89 -12.59
C LEU A 365 15.69 -11.71 -11.89
N GLU A 366 16.19 -11.31 -10.71
CA GLU A 366 15.66 -10.20 -9.93
C GLU A 366 16.36 -8.90 -10.32
N ASP A 367 15.59 -7.83 -10.47
CA ASP A 367 16.10 -6.51 -10.85
C ASP A 367 16.37 -5.60 -9.63
N GLY A 368 16.08 -6.07 -8.42
CA GLY A 368 16.33 -5.35 -7.18
C GLY A 368 15.31 -4.26 -6.90
N ILE A 369 14.14 -4.32 -7.53
CA ILE A 369 12.96 -3.54 -7.16
C ILE A 369 11.79 -4.51 -7.02
N LEU A 370 11.30 -4.66 -5.79
CA LEU A 370 10.09 -5.44 -5.55
C LEU A 370 8.87 -4.62 -5.98
N TYR A 371 8.25 -4.99 -7.09
CA TYR A 371 7.10 -4.27 -7.63
C TYR A 371 5.78 -4.68 -6.96
N ALA A 372 4.82 -3.75 -6.92
CA ALA A 372 3.45 -4.04 -6.48
C ALA A 372 2.83 -5.15 -7.34
N GLY A 373 3.08 -5.16 -8.65
CA GLY A 373 2.66 -6.23 -9.56
C GLY A 373 3.18 -7.61 -9.18
N GLU A 374 4.28 -7.70 -8.44
CA GLU A 374 4.89 -8.96 -7.99
C GLU A 374 4.34 -9.43 -6.63
N THR A 375 3.68 -8.54 -5.89
CA THR A 375 3.15 -8.81 -4.54
C THR A 375 1.63 -8.91 -4.48
N ILE A 376 0.90 -8.39 -5.49
CA ILE A 376 -0.57 -8.44 -5.52
C ILE A 376 -1.04 -9.87 -5.86
N THR A 377 -1.72 -10.52 -4.90
CA THR A 377 -2.42 -11.80 -5.08
C THR A 377 -3.76 -11.69 -5.82
#